data_AF-A0AAV2M354-F1
#
_entry.id   AF-A0AAV2M354-F1
#
_cell.length_a   1.000
_cell.length_b   1.000
_cell.length_c   1.000
_cell.angle_alpha   90.00
_cell.angle_beta   90.00
_cell.angle_gamma   90.00
#
_symmetry.space_group_name_H-M   'P 1'
#
loop_
_entity.id
_entity.type
_entity.pdbx_description
1 polymer ?
#
loop_
_entity_poly.entity_id
_entity_poly.type
_entity_poly.pdbx_seq_one_letter_code
_entity_poly.pdbx_strand_id
1 'polypeptide(L)'
;MAEFNLGCDVEHTEHVYRVYVTTFLGFGGNMARQRYEDQLLNTSSTSSSSAQSLDRTLDQTLGQSPDRPLPDPCLPLGLSDSVLRGNRTLHLRGLGHWSRCQEAVRPFLGLHNGTMSLGGVYRAPINFSNSEFYGFSEFYYCMEDVLRIRGTYDSRKFSRAAADYCSTQWSVLKQRLDNKLFSQQADLNRLKFQCFKSAWMWEVLHTGFRFPLSFSSLRTAQLVQDKEVQWTLGAILYKTRFLPLRDLRQEPVRPNSSSWLRSSFVYNHHVLSVCILVVALSILLYLLRLRRIHQREQRQNDVLQLLWAEEGEALLP
;
A
#
# COMPACT_ATOMS: atom_id res chain seq x y z
N MET A 1 8.22 -13.87 10.13
CA MET A 1 9.11 -13.48 9.01
C MET A 1 8.52 -14.04 7.75
N ALA A 2 8.62 -13.32 6.63
CA ALA A 2 8.23 -13.80 5.31
C ALA A 2 9.50 -14.06 4.48
N GLU A 3 9.56 -15.19 3.79
CA GLU A 3 10.65 -15.53 2.89
C GLU A 3 10.11 -15.65 1.47
N PHE A 4 10.80 -15.05 0.51
CA PHE A 4 10.41 -15.08 -0.90
C PHE A 4 11.61 -14.91 -1.82
N ASN A 5 11.49 -15.44 -3.04
CA ASN A 5 12.49 -15.29 -4.11
C ASN A 5 11.94 -14.32 -5.18
N LEU A 6 12.69 -13.24 -5.47
CA LEU A 6 12.39 -12.32 -6.57
C LEU A 6 12.96 -12.79 -7.92
N GLY A 7 13.81 -13.82 -7.90
CA GLY A 7 14.37 -14.42 -9.09
C GLY A 7 13.34 -15.13 -9.95
N CYS A 8 13.68 -15.26 -11.23
CA CYS A 8 12.89 -16.00 -12.19
C CYS A 8 13.16 -17.51 -12.09
N ASP A 9 14.35 -17.92 -11.66
CA ASP A 9 14.72 -19.31 -11.37
C ASP A 9 14.53 -19.61 -9.88
N VAL A 10 13.85 -20.71 -9.58
CA VAL A 10 13.56 -21.17 -8.21
C VAL A 10 14.75 -21.88 -7.57
N GLU A 11 15.70 -22.41 -8.36
CA GLU A 11 16.89 -23.10 -7.85
C GLU A 11 17.99 -22.10 -7.44
N HIS A 12 17.97 -20.90 -8.02
CA HIS A 12 18.91 -19.83 -7.66
C HIS A 12 18.47 -19.05 -6.42
N THR A 13 19.41 -18.88 -5.49
CA THR A 13 19.15 -18.23 -4.20
C THR A 13 19.57 -16.76 -4.12
N GLU A 14 20.11 -16.18 -5.20
CA GLU A 14 20.65 -14.81 -5.22
C GLU A 14 19.61 -13.76 -4.82
N HIS A 15 18.35 -13.97 -5.19
CA HIS A 15 17.25 -13.07 -4.93
C HIS A 15 16.28 -13.59 -3.86
N VAL A 16 16.76 -14.46 -2.96
CA VAL A 16 16.00 -14.93 -1.80
C VAL A 16 16.14 -13.92 -0.66
N TYR A 17 15.02 -13.37 -0.21
CA TYR A 17 14.96 -12.41 0.88
C TYR A 17 14.10 -12.94 2.02
N ARG A 18 14.58 -12.74 3.24
CA ARG A 18 13.82 -12.99 4.46
C ARG A 18 13.50 -11.66 5.14
N VAL A 19 12.25 -11.24 5.04
CA VAL A 19 11.80 -9.92 5.48
C VAL A 19 10.94 -10.04 6.74
N TYR A 20 11.26 -9.19 7.73
CA TYR A 20 10.41 -8.98 8.89
C TYR A 20 9.43 -7.84 8.58
N VAL A 21 8.13 -8.10 8.76
CA VAL A 21 7.05 -7.13 8.55
C VAL A 21 6.18 -7.12 9.78
N THR A 22 5.84 -5.93 10.26
CA THR A 22 4.93 -5.72 11.39
C THR A 22 4.17 -4.41 11.21
N THR A 23 2.96 -4.35 11.75
CA THR A 23 2.11 -3.14 11.75
C THR A 23 1.58 -2.91 13.15
N PHE A 24 1.80 -1.71 13.68
CA PHE A 24 1.36 -1.32 15.01
C PHE A 24 0.10 -0.44 14.91
N LEU A 25 -1.07 -1.07 14.88
CA LEU A 25 -2.34 -0.34 14.76
C LEU A 25 -2.54 0.60 15.96
N GLY A 26 -2.91 1.84 15.68
CA GLY A 26 -3.07 2.88 16.72
C GLY A 26 -1.77 3.55 17.15
N PHE A 27 -0.58 3.14 16.69
CA PHE A 27 0.68 3.78 17.07
C PHE A 27 1.09 4.95 16.16
N GLY A 28 0.23 5.34 15.21
CA GLY A 28 0.41 6.58 14.44
C GLY A 28 0.28 7.83 15.33
N GLY A 29 0.98 8.91 14.98
CA GLY A 29 1.08 10.12 15.82
C GLY A 29 -0.27 10.72 16.24
N ASN A 30 -1.28 10.72 15.35
CA ASN A 30 -2.61 11.23 15.67
C ASN A 30 -3.34 10.33 16.69
N MET A 31 -3.28 9.01 16.51
CA MET A 31 -3.91 8.05 17.43
C MET A 31 -3.21 8.03 18.79
N ALA A 32 -1.89 8.22 18.82
CA ALA A 32 -1.13 8.40 20.04
C ALA A 32 -1.55 9.68 20.78
N ARG A 33 -1.74 10.79 20.05
CA ARG A 33 -2.25 12.06 20.62
C ARG A 33 -3.64 11.88 21.20
N GLN A 34 -4.53 11.19 20.49
CA GLN A 34 -5.88 10.91 20.97
C GLN A 34 -5.85 10.14 22.30
N ARG A 35 -5.07 9.04 22.40
CA ARG A 35 -4.94 8.29 23.66
C ARG A 35 -4.34 9.14 24.79
N TYR A 36 -3.38 9.99 24.47
CA TYR A 36 -2.80 10.93 25.43
C TYR A 36 -3.86 11.86 26.01
N GLU A 37 -4.66 12.49 25.15
CA GLU A 37 -5.76 13.36 25.57
C GLU A 37 -6.84 12.62 26.36
N ASP A 38 -7.19 11.40 25.97
CA ASP A 38 -8.15 10.56 26.67
C ASP A 38 -7.66 10.20 28.09
N GLN A 39 -6.35 9.95 28.26
CA GLN A 39 -5.76 9.76 29.59
C GLN A 39 -5.82 11.04 30.44
N LEU A 40 -5.47 12.19 29.88
CA LEU A 40 -5.55 13.48 30.60
C LEU A 40 -6.98 13.76 31.08
N LEU A 41 -7.97 13.50 30.23
CA LEU A 41 -9.39 13.57 30.59
C LEU A 41 -9.72 12.61 31.74
N ASN A 42 -9.32 11.35 31.65
CA ASN A 42 -9.66 10.36 32.68
C ASN A 42 -9.05 10.69 34.05
N THR A 43 -7.79 11.14 34.08
CA THR A 43 -7.11 11.58 35.30
C THR A 43 -7.80 12.80 35.92
N SER A 44 -8.17 13.79 35.11
CA SER A 44 -8.89 15.00 35.58
C SER A 44 -10.22 14.67 36.26
N SER A 45 -10.94 13.63 35.82
CA SER A 45 -12.20 13.19 36.44
C SER A 45 -12.06 12.25 37.64
N THR A 46 -10.95 11.52 37.76
CA THR A 46 -10.72 10.68 38.95
C THR A 46 -10.33 11.52 40.16
N SER A 47 -9.59 12.62 39.93
CA SER A 47 -9.32 13.62 40.96
C SER A 47 -10.57 14.34 41.50
N SER A 48 -11.68 14.36 40.74
CA SER A 48 -12.96 14.91 41.23
C SER A 48 -13.84 13.89 41.99
N SER A 49 -13.48 12.60 42.01
CA SER A 49 -14.34 11.54 42.58
C SER A 49 -13.71 10.71 43.72
N SER A 50 -12.44 10.96 44.10
CA SER A 50 -11.70 10.08 45.04
C SER A 50 -10.94 10.76 46.20
N ALA A 51 -11.37 11.94 46.69
CA ALA A 51 -10.69 12.61 47.80
C ALA A 51 -11.61 12.96 48.98
N GLN A 52 -11.94 11.97 49.81
CA GLN A 52 -12.11 12.16 51.26
C GLN A 52 -10.71 12.21 51.90
N SER A 53 -9.98 13.32 51.78
CA SER A 53 -8.85 13.64 52.67
C SER A 53 -8.56 15.14 52.64
N LEU A 54 -8.37 15.72 53.82
CA LEU A 54 -8.63 17.12 54.16
C LEU A 54 -7.54 18.14 53.79
N ASP A 55 -6.67 17.92 52.78
CA ASP A 55 -5.53 18.84 52.56
C ASP A 55 -5.11 19.11 51.10
N ARG A 56 -6.07 19.18 50.15
CA ARG A 56 -5.80 19.57 48.73
C ARG A 56 -6.93 20.37 48.09
N THR A 57 -7.19 21.59 48.56
CA THR A 57 -8.21 22.49 47.98
C THR A 57 -7.77 23.21 46.70
N LEU A 58 -6.53 23.05 46.21
CA LEU A 58 -6.05 23.75 45.00
C LEU A 58 -6.32 23.01 43.67
N ASP A 59 -6.55 21.70 43.67
CA ASP A 59 -6.50 20.87 42.43
C ASP A 59 -7.87 20.51 41.81
N GLN A 60 -8.99 20.87 42.46
CA GLN A 60 -10.30 20.29 42.13
C GLN A 60 -10.95 20.80 40.82
N THR A 61 -10.39 21.84 40.17
CA THR A 61 -10.99 22.46 38.96
C THR A 61 -10.01 22.59 37.79
N LEU A 62 -8.84 21.96 37.85
CA LEU A 62 -7.82 22.11 36.81
C LEU A 62 -8.30 21.49 35.48
N GLY A 63 -8.24 22.27 34.41
CA GLY A 63 -8.67 21.90 33.07
C GLY A 63 -10.17 22.02 32.81
N GLN A 64 -11.00 22.40 33.79
CA GLN A 64 -12.46 22.51 33.60
C GLN A 64 -12.89 23.86 33.02
N SER A 65 -12.08 24.91 33.14
CA SER A 65 -12.35 26.24 32.58
C SER A 65 -11.15 26.82 31.83
N PRO A 66 -11.37 27.79 30.92
CA PRO A 66 -10.29 28.51 30.25
C PRO A 66 -9.36 29.27 31.21
N ASP A 67 -9.85 29.68 32.37
CA ASP A 67 -9.10 30.46 33.37
C ASP A 67 -8.17 29.58 34.22
N ARG A 68 -8.48 28.29 34.33
CA ARG A 68 -7.66 27.29 35.05
C ARG A 68 -7.36 26.10 34.16
N PRO A 69 -6.65 26.27 33.03
CA PRO A 69 -6.38 25.20 32.09
C PRO A 69 -5.36 24.20 32.66
N LEU A 70 -5.46 22.94 32.24
CA LEU A 70 -4.48 21.91 32.58
C LEU A 70 -3.19 22.15 31.77
N PRO A 71 -2.02 22.28 32.41
CA PRO A 71 -0.77 22.42 31.70
C PRO A 71 -0.39 21.16 30.91
N ASP A 72 -0.13 21.29 29.61
CA ASP A 72 0.30 20.21 28.72
C ASP A 72 1.75 20.47 28.25
N PRO A 73 2.75 19.64 28.64
CA PRO A 73 4.12 19.80 28.19
C PRO A 73 4.31 19.57 26.70
N CYS A 74 3.39 18.86 26.04
CA CYS A 74 3.49 18.45 24.65
C CYS A 74 2.85 19.42 23.65
N LEU A 75 2.24 20.50 24.12
CA LEU A 75 1.76 21.60 23.28
C LEU A 75 2.77 22.75 23.28
N PRO A 76 2.88 23.52 22.18
CA PRO A 76 3.77 24.67 22.10
C PRO A 76 3.55 25.66 23.24
N LEU A 77 4.62 26.30 23.70
CA LEU A 77 4.57 27.25 24.81
C LEU A 77 3.50 28.32 24.55
N GLY A 78 2.59 28.47 25.50
CA GLY A 78 1.58 29.51 25.47
C GLY A 78 0.40 29.27 24.52
N LEU A 79 0.28 28.08 23.91
CA LEU A 79 -0.94 27.68 23.21
C LEU A 79 -2.06 27.42 24.23
N SER A 80 -3.23 28.03 24.03
CA SER A 80 -4.47 27.58 24.69
C SER A 80 -5.24 26.67 23.74
N ASP A 81 -5.69 25.54 24.25
CA ASP A 81 -6.42 24.53 23.45
C ASP A 81 -7.58 23.94 24.25
N SER A 82 -8.51 23.28 23.56
CA SER A 82 -9.58 22.53 24.21
C SER A 82 -9.80 21.18 23.53
N VAL A 83 -10.01 20.16 24.34
CA VAL A 83 -10.32 18.79 23.90
C VAL A 83 -11.76 18.50 24.29
N LEU A 84 -12.59 18.19 23.30
CA LEU A 84 -13.97 17.75 23.50
C LEU A 84 -14.05 16.22 23.32
N ARG A 85 -14.65 15.53 24.31
CA ARG A 85 -15.01 14.11 24.23
C ARG A 85 -16.39 13.90 24.85
N GLY A 86 -17.39 13.61 24.01
CA GLY A 86 -18.79 13.58 24.46
C GLY A 86 -19.18 14.94 25.06
N ASN A 87 -19.69 14.93 26.29
CA ASN A 87 -20.11 16.15 27.00
C ASN A 87 -19.01 16.76 27.89
N ARG A 88 -17.76 16.31 27.74
CA ARG A 88 -16.63 16.75 28.56
C ARG A 88 -15.68 17.61 27.75
N THR A 89 -15.39 18.81 28.25
CA THR A 89 -14.40 19.73 27.68
C THR A 89 -13.22 19.85 28.64
N LEU A 90 -12.02 19.59 28.12
CA LEU A 90 -10.77 19.82 28.84
C LEU A 90 -10.02 20.99 28.21
N HIS A 91 -9.80 22.04 28.99
CA HIS A 91 -9.00 23.19 28.60
C HIS A 91 -7.53 22.93 28.92
N LEU A 92 -6.66 23.13 27.92
CA LEU A 92 -5.24 22.87 28.01
C LEU A 92 -4.43 24.16 27.81
N ARG A 93 -3.25 24.21 28.46
CA ARG A 93 -2.25 25.26 28.24
C ARG A 93 -0.90 24.64 27.93
N GLY A 94 -0.35 24.94 26.76
CA GLY A 94 0.95 24.43 26.35
C GLY A 94 2.11 25.02 27.16
N LEU A 95 2.96 24.14 27.69
CA LEU A 95 4.20 24.51 28.38
C LEU A 95 5.43 24.41 27.47
N GLY A 96 5.37 23.69 26.36
CA GLY A 96 6.52 23.55 25.47
C GLY A 96 7.73 22.84 26.08
N HIS A 97 7.51 21.97 27.07
CA HIS A 97 8.59 21.31 27.81
C HIS A 97 8.94 19.95 27.17
N TRP A 98 9.96 19.95 26.32
CA TRP A 98 10.40 18.78 25.56
C TRP A 98 10.63 17.52 26.41
N SER A 99 11.45 17.60 27.46
CA SER A 99 11.78 16.44 28.30
C SER A 99 10.54 15.85 28.98
N ARG A 100 9.69 16.70 29.56
CA ARG A 100 8.42 16.28 30.17
C ARG A 100 7.45 15.70 29.13
N CYS A 101 7.48 16.20 27.90
CA CYS A 101 6.67 15.62 26.84
C CYS A 101 7.14 14.20 26.47
N GLN A 102 8.46 13.98 26.34
CA GLN A 102 9.02 12.64 26.12
C GLN A 102 8.60 11.66 27.23
N GLU A 103 8.70 12.09 28.49
CA GLU A 103 8.25 11.30 29.64
C GLU A 103 6.74 11.01 29.60
N ALA A 104 5.93 12.02 29.23
CA ALA A 104 4.48 11.90 29.18
C ALA A 104 3.99 10.95 28.07
N VAL A 105 4.68 10.87 26.93
CA VAL A 105 4.27 9.98 25.82
C VAL A 105 4.79 8.55 25.96
N ARG A 106 5.85 8.33 26.76
CA ARG A 106 6.50 7.01 26.92
C ARG A 106 5.56 5.88 27.38
N PRO A 107 4.60 6.08 28.31
CA PRO A 107 3.68 5.02 28.71
C PRO A 107 2.83 4.47 27.56
N PHE A 108 2.55 5.27 26.54
CA PHE A 108 1.72 4.88 25.39
C PHE A 108 2.43 3.97 24.38
N LEU A 109 3.73 3.70 24.59
CA LEU A 109 4.49 2.72 23.81
C LEU A 109 4.09 1.27 24.15
N GLY A 110 3.46 1.02 25.29
CA GLY A 110 2.99 -0.32 25.69
C GLY A 110 4.11 -1.35 25.79
N LEU A 111 5.28 -0.95 26.32
CA LEU A 111 6.45 -1.82 26.42
C LEU A 111 6.27 -2.85 27.55
N HIS A 112 6.44 -4.13 27.23
CA HIS A 112 6.39 -5.24 28.18
C HIS A 112 7.71 -6.02 28.20
N ASN A 113 8.24 -6.30 29.40
CA ASN A 113 9.32 -7.26 29.69
C ASN A 113 10.50 -7.32 28.70
N GLY A 114 11.20 -6.20 28.46
CA GLY A 114 12.60 -6.14 28.00
C GLY A 114 12.93 -6.61 26.57
N THR A 115 12.27 -7.65 26.06
CA THR A 115 12.53 -8.28 24.74
C THR A 115 11.51 -7.88 23.68
N MET A 116 10.40 -7.25 24.08
CA MET A 116 9.29 -6.90 23.18
C MET A 116 9.35 -5.43 22.75
N SER A 117 8.96 -5.19 21.50
CA SER A 117 8.80 -3.84 20.94
C SER A 117 7.43 -3.24 21.32
N LEU A 118 7.03 -2.15 20.65
CA LEU A 118 5.77 -1.46 20.88
C LEU A 118 4.59 -2.42 21.05
N GLY A 119 3.79 -2.22 22.11
CA GLY A 119 2.61 -3.06 22.40
C GLY A 119 2.91 -4.53 22.69
N GLY A 120 4.15 -4.88 23.04
CA GLY A 120 4.51 -6.27 23.35
C GLY A 120 4.72 -7.17 22.12
N VAL A 121 4.91 -6.60 20.92
CA VAL A 121 5.12 -7.40 19.70
C VAL A 121 6.58 -7.80 19.57
N TYR A 122 6.82 -9.06 19.16
CA TYR A 122 8.16 -9.56 18.83
C TYR A 122 8.81 -8.72 17.73
N ARG A 123 10.10 -8.43 17.89
CA ARG A 123 10.93 -7.71 16.93
C ARG A 123 12.13 -8.55 16.53
N ALA A 124 12.36 -8.67 15.22
CA ALA A 124 13.58 -9.29 14.72
C ALA A 124 14.83 -8.46 15.13
N PRO A 125 15.95 -9.11 15.47
CA PRO A 125 17.19 -8.40 15.78
C PRO A 125 17.68 -7.61 14.55
N ILE A 126 18.14 -6.37 14.79
CA ILE A 126 18.67 -5.47 13.77
C ILE A 126 20.18 -5.35 14.00
N ASN A 127 20.99 -5.59 12.96
CA ASN A 127 22.41 -5.27 12.99
C ASN A 127 22.63 -3.80 12.62
N PHE A 128 22.54 -2.91 13.61
CA PHE A 128 22.68 -1.47 13.41
C PHE A 128 24.02 -1.04 12.78
N SER A 129 25.08 -1.85 12.91
CA SER A 129 26.39 -1.54 12.31
C SER A 129 26.43 -1.71 10.79
N ASN A 130 25.54 -2.53 10.24
CA ASN A 130 25.48 -2.85 8.81
C ASN A 130 24.04 -2.84 8.32
N SER A 131 23.35 -1.73 8.56
CA SER A 131 21.97 -1.54 8.13
C SER A 131 21.70 -0.08 7.80
N GLU A 132 20.81 0.15 6.85
CA GLU A 132 20.26 1.46 6.54
C GLU A 132 18.74 1.41 6.53
N PHE A 133 18.11 2.53 6.87
CA PHE A 133 16.66 2.64 6.96
C PHE A 133 16.16 3.92 6.32
N TYR A 134 14.94 3.84 5.78
CA TYR A 134 14.19 5.00 5.33
C TYR A 134 12.98 5.23 6.25
N GLY A 135 12.83 6.48 6.72
CA GLY A 135 11.69 6.95 7.48
C GLY A 135 10.77 7.82 6.62
N PHE A 136 9.56 7.32 6.36
CA PHE A 136 8.56 8.03 5.58
C PHE A 136 7.50 8.71 6.46
N SER A 137 6.65 9.51 5.83
CA SER A 137 5.48 10.13 6.48
C SER A 137 5.88 10.96 7.71
N GLU A 138 5.37 10.68 8.91
CA GLU A 138 5.66 11.48 10.10
C GLU A 138 7.15 11.52 10.48
N PHE A 139 7.96 10.52 10.08
CA PHE A 139 9.42 10.61 10.23
C PHE A 139 10.01 11.77 9.41
N TYR A 140 9.49 11.99 8.21
CA TYR A 140 9.89 13.09 7.35
C TYR A 140 9.21 14.41 7.76
N TYR A 141 7.90 14.41 7.95
CA TYR A 141 7.14 15.63 8.26
C TYR A 141 7.59 16.27 9.58
N CYS A 142 7.88 15.47 10.61
CA CYS A 142 8.38 16.00 11.88
C CYS A 142 9.80 16.60 11.76
N MET A 143 10.58 16.23 10.74
CA MET A 143 11.91 16.79 10.52
C MET A 143 11.88 17.99 9.57
N GLU A 144 11.11 17.92 8.49
CA GLU A 144 11.20 18.89 7.39
C GLU A 144 10.19 20.03 7.49
N ASP A 145 8.94 19.77 7.90
CA ASP A 145 7.86 20.75 7.72
C ASP A 145 8.14 22.06 8.46
N VAL A 146 8.59 21.95 9.71
CA VAL A 146 8.81 23.11 10.58
C VAL A 146 10.21 23.19 11.18
N LEU A 147 10.91 22.06 11.34
CA LEU A 147 12.29 22.04 11.84
C LEU A 147 13.33 22.22 10.71
N ARG A 148 12.92 22.06 9.44
CA ARG A 148 13.76 22.22 8.24
C ARG A 148 15.04 21.38 8.28
N ILE A 149 14.98 20.20 8.92
CA ILE A 149 16.09 19.25 9.00
C ILE A 149 15.97 18.27 7.82
N ARG A 150 16.86 18.43 6.84
CA ARG A 150 16.93 17.59 5.65
C ARG A 150 17.97 16.49 5.77
N GLY A 151 17.72 15.37 5.09
CA GLY A 151 18.70 14.32 4.85
C GLY A 151 18.72 13.25 5.95
N THR A 152 19.92 12.94 6.43
CA THR A 152 20.13 11.90 7.44
C THR A 152 19.69 12.37 8.82
N TYR A 153 19.00 11.49 9.54
CA TYR A 153 18.60 11.71 10.92
C TYR A 153 19.81 11.75 11.85
N ASP A 154 19.87 12.77 12.72
CA ASP A 154 20.77 12.85 13.86
C ASP A 154 19.95 13.14 15.12
N SER A 155 20.02 12.24 16.10
CA SER A 155 19.17 12.32 17.30
C SER A 155 19.40 13.61 18.09
N ARG A 156 20.65 14.07 18.22
CA ARG A 156 20.97 15.27 19.00
C ARG A 156 20.49 16.55 18.31
N LYS A 157 20.74 16.67 17.00
CA LYS A 157 20.26 17.79 16.18
C LYS A 157 18.74 17.85 16.21
N PHE A 158 18.08 16.70 16.05
CA PHE A 158 16.63 16.59 16.10
C PHE A 158 16.08 17.00 17.47
N SER A 159 16.59 16.42 18.56
CA SER A 159 16.11 16.73 19.92
C SER A 159 16.30 18.21 20.28
N ARG A 160 17.42 18.84 19.89
CA ARG A 160 17.64 20.28 20.11
C ARG A 160 16.63 21.13 19.35
N ALA A 161 16.49 20.91 18.04
CA ALA A 161 15.54 21.66 17.24
C ALA A 161 14.09 21.47 17.69
N ALA A 162 13.72 20.26 18.09
CA ALA A 162 12.40 19.96 18.65
C ALA A 162 12.18 20.68 19.99
N ALA A 163 13.19 20.70 20.87
CA ALA A 163 13.10 21.43 22.14
C ALA A 163 12.96 22.94 21.94
N ASP A 164 13.79 23.52 21.07
CA ASP A 164 13.72 24.94 20.72
C ASP A 164 12.35 25.30 20.14
N TYR A 165 11.84 24.47 19.22
CA TYR A 165 10.51 24.64 18.65
C TYR A 165 9.41 24.58 19.73
N CYS A 166 9.41 23.57 20.60
CA CYS A 166 8.42 23.40 21.66
C CYS A 166 8.38 24.61 22.60
N SER A 167 9.56 25.14 22.98
CA SER A 167 9.70 26.29 23.87
C SER A 167 9.41 27.65 23.20
N THR A 168 9.23 27.70 21.88
CA THR A 168 8.88 28.94 21.18
C THR A 168 7.43 29.30 21.47
N GLN A 169 7.16 30.57 21.82
CA GLN A 169 5.81 31.08 22.05
C GLN A 169 4.90 30.84 20.84
N TRP A 170 3.67 30.41 21.11
CA TRP A 170 2.66 30.10 20.08
C TRP A 170 2.38 31.26 19.13
N SER A 171 2.37 32.51 19.64
CA SER A 171 2.21 33.71 18.82
C SER A 171 3.33 33.87 17.79
N VAL A 172 4.58 33.60 18.20
CA VAL A 172 5.75 33.65 17.32
C VAL A 172 5.70 32.53 16.28
N LEU A 173 5.27 31.32 16.65
CA LEU A 173 5.09 30.22 15.69
C LEU A 173 4.07 30.57 14.61
N LYS A 174 2.92 31.16 14.99
CA LYS A 174 1.92 31.64 14.01
C LYS A 174 2.50 32.71 13.09
N GLN A 175 3.20 33.70 13.65
CA GLN A 175 3.85 34.73 12.84
C GLN A 175 4.86 34.14 11.84
N ARG A 176 5.62 33.12 12.23
CA ARG A 176 6.55 32.42 11.33
C ARG A 176 5.82 31.69 10.19
N LEU A 177 4.64 31.13 10.47
CA LEU A 177 3.78 30.53 9.44
C LEU A 177 3.26 31.59 8.47
N ASP A 178 2.73 32.70 8.98
CA ASP A 178 2.22 33.82 8.17
C ASP A 178 3.32 34.40 7.26
N ASN A 179 4.55 34.46 7.78
CA ASN A 179 5.75 34.90 7.06
C ASN A 179 6.35 33.81 6.14
N LYS A 180 5.70 32.65 5.98
CA LYS A 180 6.15 31.54 5.10
C LYS A 180 7.55 31.02 5.42
N LEU A 181 7.93 30.99 6.71
CA LEU A 181 9.24 30.47 7.16
C LEU A 181 9.28 28.94 7.30
N PHE A 182 8.13 28.27 7.16
CA PHE A 182 8.00 26.81 7.18
C PHE A 182 7.83 26.24 5.77
N SER A 183 7.76 24.90 5.66
CA SER A 183 7.41 24.23 4.41
C SER A 183 6.04 24.69 3.90
N GLN A 184 5.83 24.69 2.58
CA GLN A 184 4.57 25.10 1.96
C GLN A 184 3.37 24.25 2.41
N GLN A 185 3.61 23.00 2.80
CA GLN A 185 2.59 22.08 3.29
C GLN A 185 2.28 22.21 4.79
N ALA A 186 3.06 23.01 5.53
CA ALA A 186 2.85 23.18 6.96
C ALA A 186 1.61 24.04 7.21
N ASP A 187 0.67 23.53 8.00
CA ASP A 187 -0.55 24.22 8.41
C ASP A 187 -0.60 24.43 9.93
N LEU A 188 -1.66 25.07 10.43
CA LEU A 188 -1.84 25.29 11.86
C LEU A 188 -1.88 23.99 12.67
N ASN A 189 -2.40 22.89 12.09
CA ASN A 189 -2.42 21.59 12.75
C ASN A 189 -1.01 21.01 12.89
N ARG A 190 -0.17 21.08 11.84
CA ARG A 190 1.25 20.72 11.91
C ARG A 190 1.93 21.54 12.99
N LEU A 191 1.73 22.85 13.02
CA LEU A 191 2.33 23.71 14.03
C LEU A 191 1.94 23.31 15.46
N LYS A 192 0.64 23.10 15.68
CA LYS A 192 0.03 22.76 16.97
C LYS A 192 0.57 21.44 17.52
N PHE A 193 0.61 20.40 16.69
CA PHE A 193 0.94 19.04 17.15
C PHE A 193 2.39 18.63 16.91
N GLN A 194 3.22 19.49 16.31
CA GLN A 194 4.63 19.19 16.05
C GLN A 194 5.37 18.75 17.31
N CYS A 195 5.19 19.44 18.44
CA CYS A 195 5.92 19.14 19.67
C CYS A 195 5.61 17.72 20.16
N PHE A 196 4.32 17.38 20.29
CA PHE A 196 3.85 16.02 20.61
C PHE A 196 4.36 14.98 19.60
N LYS A 197 4.17 15.21 18.29
CA LYS A 197 4.54 14.24 17.25
C LYS A 197 6.04 14.01 17.18
N SER A 198 6.86 15.04 17.44
CA SER A 198 8.31 14.93 17.53
C SER A 198 8.74 14.07 18.70
N ALA A 199 8.16 14.27 19.88
CA ALA A 199 8.43 13.47 21.06
C ALA A 199 7.99 12.01 20.85
N TRP A 200 6.80 11.81 20.27
CA TRP A 200 6.29 10.48 19.93
C TRP A 200 7.19 9.76 18.93
N MET A 201 7.58 10.41 17.84
CA MET A 201 8.50 9.85 16.83
C MET A 201 9.84 9.45 17.45
N TRP A 202 10.40 10.30 18.32
CA TRP A 202 11.66 10.03 19.00
C TRP A 202 11.56 8.82 19.94
N GLU A 203 10.51 8.76 20.77
CA GLU A 203 10.28 7.65 21.70
C GLU A 203 9.95 6.34 20.96
N VAL A 204 9.19 6.40 19.87
CA VAL A 204 8.96 5.24 18.99
C VAL A 204 10.26 4.73 18.40
N LEU A 205 11.14 5.61 17.91
CA LEU A 205 12.40 5.20 17.28
C LEU A 205 13.41 4.63 18.29
N HIS A 206 13.68 5.36 19.37
CA HIS A 206 14.76 5.05 20.30
C HIS A 206 14.34 4.14 21.45
N THR A 207 13.10 4.25 21.93
CA THR A 207 12.61 3.43 23.05
C THR A 207 11.81 2.23 22.52
N GLY A 208 10.95 2.45 21.52
CA GLY A 208 10.15 1.41 20.88
C GLY A 208 10.99 0.48 20.01
N PHE A 209 11.61 1.02 18.96
CA PHE A 209 12.42 0.26 18.02
C PHE A 209 13.88 0.09 18.44
N ARG A 210 14.30 0.68 19.56
CA ARG A 210 15.66 0.58 20.14
C ARG A 210 16.77 0.95 19.16
N PHE A 211 16.51 1.89 18.25
CA PHE A 211 17.58 2.48 17.46
C PHE A 211 18.56 3.19 18.41
N PRO A 212 19.87 2.95 18.33
CA PRO A 212 20.85 3.68 19.11
C PRO A 212 20.76 5.18 18.84
N LEU A 213 21.02 6.02 19.85
CA LEU A 213 21.06 7.49 19.67
C LEU A 213 22.16 7.93 18.69
N SER A 214 23.19 7.10 18.52
CA SER A 214 24.30 7.30 17.58
C SER A 214 24.02 6.77 16.17
N PHE A 215 22.84 6.18 15.90
CA PHE A 215 22.53 5.62 14.59
C PHE A 215 22.40 6.73 13.54
N SER A 216 23.25 6.67 12.51
CA SER A 216 23.35 7.70 11.46
C SER A 216 22.81 7.26 10.10
N SER A 217 22.51 5.97 9.93
CA SER A 217 22.08 5.40 8.64
C SER A 217 20.54 5.39 8.48
N LEU A 218 19.85 6.36 9.10
CA LEU A 218 18.42 6.61 8.90
C LEU A 218 18.26 7.85 8.03
N ARG A 219 17.61 7.71 6.87
CA ARG A 219 17.23 8.83 6.00
C ARG A 219 15.75 9.06 6.08
N THR A 220 15.31 10.31 6.20
CA THR A 220 13.88 10.61 6.10
C THR A 220 13.57 11.21 4.74
N ALA A 221 12.47 10.77 4.14
CA ALA A 221 12.10 11.17 2.79
C ALA A 221 10.59 11.11 2.59
N GLN A 222 10.08 11.99 1.72
CA GLN A 222 8.76 11.86 1.14
C GLN A 222 8.79 11.11 -0.18
N LEU A 223 9.84 11.33 -0.98
CA LEU A 223 10.05 10.77 -2.31
C LEU A 223 11.43 10.11 -2.38
N VAL A 224 11.54 9.08 -3.21
CA VAL A 224 12.82 8.45 -3.57
C VAL A 224 13.03 8.67 -5.07
N GLN A 225 14.12 9.37 -5.43
CA GLN A 225 14.38 9.78 -6.82
C GLN A 225 13.19 10.54 -7.45
N ASP A 226 12.66 11.52 -6.71
CA ASP A 226 11.50 12.36 -7.10
C ASP A 226 10.22 11.57 -7.43
N LYS A 227 10.13 10.33 -6.95
CA LYS A 227 8.95 9.46 -7.11
C LYS A 227 8.44 9.00 -5.76
N GLU A 228 7.13 8.90 -5.64
CA GLU A 228 6.49 8.31 -4.48
C GLU A 228 6.80 6.80 -4.44
N VAL A 229 7.05 6.27 -3.24
CA VAL A 229 7.30 4.85 -3.04
C VAL A 229 5.96 4.09 -3.14
N GLN A 230 5.77 3.39 -4.25
CA GLN A 230 4.55 2.64 -4.53
C GLN A 230 4.69 1.17 -4.10
N TRP A 231 3.90 0.73 -3.12
CA TRP A 231 3.86 -0.70 -2.73
C TRP A 231 3.28 -1.58 -3.84
N THR A 232 2.42 -1.02 -4.69
CA THR A 232 1.84 -1.69 -5.87
C THR A 232 2.91 -2.07 -6.88
N LEU A 233 3.99 -1.29 -7.00
CA LEU A 233 5.15 -1.62 -7.84
C LEU A 233 5.82 -2.91 -7.35
N GLY A 234 6.00 -3.07 -6.04
CA GLY A 234 6.51 -4.31 -5.45
C GLY A 234 5.60 -5.50 -5.73
N ALA A 235 4.28 -5.30 -5.66
CA ALA A 235 3.30 -6.34 -5.94
C ALA A 235 3.37 -6.81 -7.40
N ILE A 236 3.42 -5.89 -8.38
CA ILE A 236 3.52 -6.26 -9.79
C ILE A 236 4.85 -6.95 -10.08
N LEU A 237 5.98 -6.42 -9.59
CA LEU A 237 7.31 -7.03 -9.74
C LEU A 237 7.34 -8.47 -9.22
N TYR A 238 6.78 -8.71 -8.03
CA TYR A 238 6.74 -10.05 -7.45
C TYR A 238 5.86 -11.02 -8.27
N LYS A 239 4.73 -10.53 -8.81
CA LYS A 239 3.80 -11.34 -9.61
C LYS A 239 4.32 -11.62 -11.02
N THR A 240 5.14 -10.73 -11.58
CA THR A 240 5.70 -10.86 -12.94
C THR A 240 7.11 -11.45 -12.98
N ARG A 241 7.68 -11.86 -11.84
CA ARG A 241 9.07 -12.35 -11.73
C ARG A 241 9.46 -13.49 -12.67
N PHE A 242 8.50 -14.27 -13.16
CA PHE A 242 8.74 -15.38 -14.08
C PHE A 242 8.68 -15.00 -15.57
N LEU A 243 8.33 -13.77 -15.92
CA LEU A 243 8.29 -13.33 -17.33
C LEU A 243 9.65 -13.53 -18.04
N PRO A 244 10.81 -13.19 -17.45
CA PRO A 244 12.11 -13.38 -18.08
C PRO A 244 12.43 -14.84 -18.45
N LEU A 245 11.84 -15.82 -17.75
CA LEU A 245 12.03 -17.24 -18.12
C LEU A 245 11.49 -17.55 -19.51
N ARG A 246 10.48 -16.84 -20.00
CA ARG A 246 9.95 -17.06 -21.36
C ARG A 246 10.97 -16.70 -22.43
N ASP A 247 11.82 -15.72 -22.16
CA ASP A 247 12.85 -15.27 -23.09
C ASP A 247 14.14 -16.08 -22.91
N LEU A 248 14.51 -16.42 -21.68
CA LEU A 248 15.69 -17.26 -21.38
C LEU A 248 15.55 -18.72 -21.83
N ARG A 249 14.33 -19.27 -21.79
CA ARG A 249 14.03 -20.67 -22.18
C ARG A 249 13.76 -20.83 -23.68
N GLN A 250 14.04 -19.80 -24.48
CA GLN A 250 14.08 -19.90 -25.96
C GLN A 250 15.35 -20.58 -26.48
N GLU A 251 16.31 -20.93 -25.62
CA GLU A 251 17.18 -22.07 -25.87
C GLU A 251 16.29 -23.30 -26.17
N PRO A 252 16.47 -23.99 -27.30
CA PRO A 252 15.52 -25.00 -27.76
C PRO A 252 15.52 -26.16 -26.78
N VAL A 253 14.61 -26.11 -25.80
CA VAL A 253 14.15 -27.29 -25.08
C VAL A 253 13.57 -28.17 -26.17
N ARG A 254 14.39 -29.10 -26.69
CA ARG A 254 13.95 -30.18 -27.55
C ARG A 254 12.75 -30.79 -26.82
N PRO A 255 11.52 -30.61 -27.29
CA PRO A 255 10.41 -31.27 -26.64
C PRO A 255 10.76 -32.74 -26.72
N ASN A 256 10.79 -33.43 -25.58
CA ASN A 256 10.82 -34.88 -25.55
C ASN A 256 9.44 -35.33 -26.05
N SER A 257 9.20 -35.15 -27.35
CA SER A 257 7.96 -35.55 -27.98
C SER A 257 7.99 -37.07 -27.98
N SER A 258 7.24 -37.66 -27.04
CA SER A 258 6.71 -38.98 -27.27
C SER A 258 6.01 -38.93 -28.64
N SER A 259 6.49 -39.77 -29.55
CA SER A 259 6.03 -39.88 -30.95
C SER A 259 4.53 -40.19 -31.08
N TRP A 260 3.83 -40.41 -29.96
CA TRP A 260 2.47 -40.87 -29.88
C TRP A 260 1.43 -39.81 -30.27
N LEU A 261 1.65 -38.52 -29.94
CA LEU A 261 0.69 -37.45 -30.26
C LEU A 261 0.73 -36.98 -31.73
N ARG A 262 1.83 -37.19 -32.46
CA ARG A 262 1.86 -36.90 -33.92
C ARG A 262 1.06 -37.92 -34.74
N SER A 263 0.91 -39.15 -34.26
CA SER A 263 0.17 -40.19 -35.00
C SER A 263 -1.33 -39.90 -35.04
N SER A 264 -1.91 -39.30 -34.00
CA SER A 264 -3.35 -39.00 -33.93
C SER A 264 -3.78 -37.77 -34.75
N PHE A 265 -2.88 -36.81 -34.99
CA PHE A 265 -3.19 -35.63 -35.80
C PHE A 265 -3.13 -35.93 -37.31
N VAL A 266 -2.14 -36.71 -37.73
CA VAL A 266 -1.98 -37.11 -39.15
C VAL A 266 -3.10 -38.05 -39.57
N TYR A 267 -3.50 -39.00 -38.72
CA TYR A 267 -4.60 -39.93 -39.03
C TYR A 267 -5.95 -39.21 -39.21
N ASN A 268 -6.27 -38.23 -38.34
CA ASN A 268 -7.50 -37.45 -38.45
C ASN A 268 -7.56 -36.57 -39.72
N HIS A 269 -6.42 -36.02 -40.17
CA HIS A 269 -6.42 -35.17 -41.37
C HIS A 269 -6.66 -35.99 -42.66
N HIS A 270 -6.08 -37.19 -42.76
CA HIS A 270 -6.30 -38.07 -43.90
C HIS A 270 -7.74 -38.62 -43.96
N VAL A 271 -8.32 -38.97 -42.81
CA VAL A 271 -9.73 -39.42 -42.74
C VAL A 271 -10.68 -38.32 -43.21
N LEU A 272 -10.49 -37.07 -42.76
CA LEU A 272 -11.31 -35.93 -43.18
C LEU A 272 -11.20 -35.68 -44.69
N SER A 273 -9.98 -35.75 -45.25
CA SER A 273 -9.75 -35.58 -46.68
C SER A 273 -10.46 -36.65 -47.52
N VAL A 274 -10.40 -37.91 -47.10
CA VAL A 274 -11.11 -39.02 -47.78
C VAL A 274 -12.62 -38.83 -47.72
N CYS A 275 -13.18 -38.41 -46.58
CA CYS A 275 -14.62 -38.15 -46.45
C CYS A 275 -15.08 -37.03 -47.41
N ILE A 276 -14.33 -35.94 -47.52
CA ILE A 276 -14.65 -34.83 -48.44
C ILE A 276 -14.62 -35.33 -49.89
N LEU A 277 -13.64 -36.15 -50.26
CA LEU A 277 -13.48 -36.67 -51.61
C LEU A 277 -14.63 -37.61 -52.01
N VAL A 278 -15.09 -38.47 -51.09
CA VAL A 278 -16.25 -39.35 -51.29
C VAL A 278 -17.53 -38.53 -51.49
N VAL A 279 -17.77 -37.51 -50.66
CA VAL A 279 -18.95 -36.64 -50.79
C VAL A 279 -18.90 -35.88 -52.12
N ALA A 280 -17.76 -35.30 -52.50
CA ALA A 280 -17.61 -34.61 -53.77
C ALA A 280 -17.87 -35.53 -54.97
N LEU A 281 -17.34 -36.77 -54.96
CA LEU A 281 -17.61 -37.77 -55.98
C LEU A 281 -19.09 -38.14 -56.06
N SER A 282 -19.76 -38.31 -54.91
CA SER A 282 -21.19 -38.63 -54.89
C SER A 282 -22.04 -37.49 -55.48
N ILE A 283 -21.71 -36.23 -55.17
CA ILE A 283 -22.35 -35.04 -55.75
C ILE A 283 -22.08 -34.99 -57.25
N LEU A 284 -20.85 -35.20 -57.70
CA LEU A 284 -20.51 -35.21 -59.12
C LEU A 284 -21.28 -36.28 -59.88
N LEU A 285 -21.33 -37.51 -59.35
CA LEU A 285 -22.10 -38.61 -59.95
C LEU A 285 -23.60 -38.30 -59.97
N TYR A 286 -24.13 -37.66 -58.93
CA TYR A 286 -25.52 -37.21 -58.88
C TYR A 286 -25.82 -36.17 -59.96
N LEU A 287 -24.95 -35.16 -60.11
CA LEU A 287 -25.09 -34.13 -61.15
C LEU A 287 -24.92 -34.71 -62.56
N LEU A 288 -24.00 -35.65 -62.77
CA LEU A 288 -23.84 -36.35 -64.04
C LEU A 288 -25.07 -37.21 -64.36
N ARG A 289 -25.65 -37.87 -63.34
CA ARG A 289 -26.89 -38.62 -63.49
C ARG A 289 -28.06 -37.69 -63.84
N LEU A 290 -28.17 -36.54 -63.18
CA LEU A 290 -29.17 -35.52 -63.50
C LEU A 290 -29.01 -35.01 -64.93
N ARG A 291 -27.78 -34.69 -65.36
CA ARG A 291 -27.50 -34.29 -66.75
C ARG A 291 -27.90 -35.38 -67.74
N ARG A 292 -27.61 -36.66 -67.46
CA ARG A 292 -28.05 -37.77 -68.32
C ARG A 292 -29.57 -37.90 -68.37
N ILE A 293 -30.26 -37.73 -67.25
CA ILE A 293 -31.73 -37.78 -67.20
C ILE A 293 -32.30 -36.61 -67.99
N HIS A 294 -31.79 -35.40 -67.78
CA HIS A 294 -32.24 -34.22 -68.50
C HIS A 294 -31.97 -34.31 -70.01
N GLN A 295 -30.82 -34.87 -70.42
CA GLN A 295 -30.53 -35.17 -71.82
C GLN A 295 -31.47 -36.24 -72.39
N ARG A 296 -31.91 -37.22 -71.59
CA ARG A 296 -32.91 -38.21 -72.01
C ARG A 296 -34.30 -37.58 -72.16
N GLU A 297 -34.69 -36.70 -71.24
CA GLU A 297 -35.93 -35.93 -71.34
C GLU A 297 -35.92 -34.99 -72.55
N GLN A 298 -34.82 -34.29 -72.81
CA GLN A 298 -34.66 -33.48 -74.03
C GLN A 298 -34.79 -34.33 -75.29
N ARG A 299 -34.13 -35.50 -75.37
CA ARG A 299 -34.32 -36.40 -76.52
C ARG A 299 -35.74 -36.93 -76.66
N GLN A 300 -36.44 -37.21 -75.55
CA GLN A 300 -37.85 -37.60 -75.60
C GLN A 300 -38.74 -36.45 -76.07
N ASN A 301 -38.49 -35.22 -75.62
CA ASN A 301 -39.21 -34.04 -76.09
C ASN A 301 -38.93 -33.73 -77.57
N ASP A 302 -37.69 -33.88 -78.04
CA ASP A 302 -37.34 -33.70 -79.46
C ASP A 302 -38.03 -34.76 -80.34
N VAL A 303 -38.08 -36.03 -79.89
CA VAL A 303 -38.83 -37.10 -80.57
C VAL A 303 -40.34 -36.81 -80.54
N LEU A 304 -40.87 -36.31 -79.42
CA LEU A 304 -42.27 -35.91 -79.33
C LEU A 304 -42.56 -34.73 -80.28
N GLN A 305 -41.71 -33.71 -80.34
CA GLN A 305 -41.87 -32.60 -81.29
C GLN A 305 -41.82 -33.06 -82.75
N LEU A 306 -40.96 -34.03 -83.09
CA LEU A 306 -40.94 -34.64 -84.43
C LEU A 306 -42.23 -35.40 -84.75
N LEU A 307 -42.78 -36.16 -83.80
CA LEU A 307 -44.08 -36.84 -83.97
C LEU A 307 -45.25 -35.86 -84.13
N TRP A 308 -45.24 -34.75 -83.38
CA TRP A 308 -46.25 -33.69 -83.54
C TRP A 308 -46.06 -32.90 -84.84
N ALA A 309 -44.83 -32.82 -85.38
CA ALA A 309 -44.57 -32.24 -86.70
C ALA A 309 -45.07 -33.16 -87.83
N GLU A 310 -44.92 -34.48 -87.71
CA GLU A 310 -45.52 -35.43 -88.67
C GLU A 310 -47.06 -35.45 -88.60
N GLU A 311 -47.66 -35.32 -87.41
CA GLU A 311 -49.13 -35.17 -87.27
C GLU A 311 -49.64 -33.78 -87.72
N GLY A 312 -48.79 -32.74 -87.65
CA GLY A 312 -49.08 -31.40 -88.16
C GLY A 312 -48.97 -31.26 -89.68
N GLU A 313 -48.11 -32.05 -90.34
CA GLU A 313 -48.02 -32.14 -91.80
C GLU A 313 -49.08 -33.06 -92.42
N ALA A 314 -49.74 -33.92 -91.62
CA ALA A 314 -50.89 -34.72 -92.03
C ALA A 314 -52.24 -33.97 -91.94
N LEU A 315 -52.23 -32.69 -91.50
CA LEU A 315 -53.40 -31.81 -91.42
C LEU A 315 -53.13 -30.47 -92.13
N LEU A 316 -52.83 -30.55 -93.43
CA LEU A 316 -53.08 -29.47 -94.40
C LEU A 316 -53.81 -30.08 -95.62
N PRO A 317 -54.77 -29.33 -96.19
CA PRO A 317 -56.06 -29.83 -96.70
C PRO A 317 -56.01 -30.69 -97.96
#